data_AF-A0A6M0JCK4-F1
#
_entry.id   AF-A0A6M0JCK4-F1
#
_cell.length_a   1.000
_cell.length_b   1.000
_cell.length_c   1.000
_cell.angle_alpha   90.00
_cell.angle_beta   90.00
_cell.angle_gamma   90.00
#
_symmetry.space_group_name_H-M   'P 1'
#
loop_
_entity.id
_entity.type
_entity.pdbx_description
1 polymer ?
#
loop_
_entity_poly.entity_id
_entity_poly.type
_entity_poly.pdbx_seq_one_letter_code
_entity_poly.pdbx_strand_id
1 'polypeptide(L)'
;MNTLLFQVQLEMLHLSLLCSESEVKESEVREIELIVPPAASMPALRGLALHRKFGGGKNLTLAEAIAQQKPLILEDINTMVDFFEKFKPDMDDPGWYNPENPSVGWIRWSLMGGQSGKSWSIDTKKMVEEGLKDKSIKIKTLE
;
A
#
# COMPACT_ATOMS: atom_id res chain seq x y z
N MET A 1 41.38 10.65 -47.87
CA MET A 1 41.35 10.29 -46.44
C MET A 1 39.89 10.28 -45.97
N ASN A 2 39.28 9.10 -46.01
CA ASN A 2 38.05 8.59 -45.37
C ASN A 2 37.01 9.53 -44.72
N THR A 3 36.47 10.52 -45.44
CA THR A 3 35.28 11.29 -45.00
C THR A 3 34.03 10.41 -44.81
N LEU A 4 33.88 9.39 -45.66
CA LEU A 4 32.77 8.44 -45.58
C LEU A 4 32.81 7.58 -44.31
N LEU A 5 34.01 7.27 -43.81
CA LEU A 5 34.17 6.50 -42.57
C LEU A 5 33.69 7.32 -41.35
N PHE A 6 34.05 8.61 -41.32
CA PHE A 6 33.59 9.51 -40.25
C PHE A 6 32.08 9.75 -40.30
N GLN A 7 31.49 9.84 -41.48
CA GLN A 7 30.05 10.01 -41.65
C GLN A 7 29.27 8.80 -41.10
N VAL A 8 29.67 7.59 -41.48
CA VAL A 8 29.04 6.35 -40.99
C VAL A 8 29.21 6.20 -39.48
N GLN A 9 30.37 6.61 -38.94
CA GLN A 9 30.65 6.54 -37.52
C GLN A 9 29.82 7.55 -36.70
N LEU A 10 29.53 8.73 -37.26
CA LEU A 10 28.64 9.72 -36.65
C LEU A 10 27.18 9.25 -36.66
N GLU A 11 26.73 8.64 -37.76
CA GLU A 11 25.38 8.07 -37.88
C GLU A 11 25.16 6.87 -36.94
N MET A 12 26.16 6.00 -36.79
CA MET A 12 26.15 4.90 -35.81
C MET A 12 26.08 5.40 -34.37
N LEU A 13 26.83 6.46 -34.03
CA LEU A 13 26.80 7.06 -32.70
C LEU A 13 25.44 7.72 -32.41
N HIS A 14 24.86 8.39 -33.41
CA HIS A 14 23.54 9.00 -33.29
C HIS A 14 22.43 7.94 -33.11
N LEU A 15 22.53 6.80 -33.81
CA LEU A 15 21.58 5.70 -33.66
C LEU A 15 21.72 4.99 -32.31
N SER A 16 22.94 4.87 -31.77
CA SER A 16 23.18 4.38 -30.41
C SER A 16 22.63 5.32 -29.34
N LEU A 17 22.74 6.64 -29.54
CA LEU A 17 22.19 7.64 -28.62
C LEU A 17 20.65 7.62 -28.64
N LEU A 18 20.06 7.52 -29.83
CA LEU A 18 18.61 7.35 -30.00
C LEU A 18 18.12 6.02 -29.42
N CYS A 19 18.86 4.92 -29.58
CA CYS A 19 18.52 3.65 -28.94
C CYS A 19 18.57 3.75 -27.40
N SER A 20 19.57 4.45 -26.85
CA SER A 20 19.69 4.68 -25.40
C SER A 20 18.60 5.61 -24.85
N GLU A 21 18.11 6.57 -25.64
CA GLU A 21 16.93 7.37 -25.29
C GLU A 21 15.62 6.59 -25.48
N SER A 22 15.59 5.59 -26.36
CA SER A 22 14.40 4.77 -26.62
C SER A 22 14.21 3.59 -25.67
N GLU A 23 15.20 3.26 -24.84
CA GLU A 23 15.10 2.22 -23.81
C GLU A 23 14.35 2.67 -22.54
N VAL A 24 13.79 3.88 -22.50
CA VAL A 24 12.87 4.29 -21.42
C VAL A 24 11.59 4.90 -21.99
N LYS A 25 10.80 4.06 -22.66
CA LYS A 25 9.34 4.21 -22.71
C LYS A 25 8.68 2.97 -22.13
N GLU A 26 9.18 2.56 -20.98
CA GLU A 26 8.40 1.72 -20.08
C GLU A 26 7.21 2.57 -19.63
N SER A 27 6.01 2.10 -19.94
CA SER A 27 4.77 2.76 -19.54
C SER A 27 4.77 2.98 -18.03
N GLU A 28 4.91 4.23 -17.61
CA GLU A 28 4.96 4.67 -16.21
C GLU A 28 3.63 4.32 -15.51
N VAL A 29 3.51 3.10 -15.00
CA VAL A 29 2.48 2.73 -14.03
C VAL A 29 2.87 3.43 -12.74
N ARG A 30 2.13 4.47 -12.36
CA ARG A 30 2.33 5.12 -11.07
C ARG A 30 1.81 4.17 -9.99
N GLU A 31 2.71 3.42 -9.37
CA GLU A 31 2.41 2.74 -8.11
C GLU A 31 2.09 3.83 -7.10
N ILE A 32 0.82 3.93 -6.72
CA ILE A 32 0.36 4.94 -5.77
C ILE A 32 0.82 4.48 -4.39
N GLU A 33 1.93 5.06 -3.92
CA GLU A 33 2.43 4.85 -2.57
C GLU A 33 1.54 5.56 -1.55
N LEU A 34 0.82 4.80 -0.74
CA LEU A 34 -0.13 5.32 0.24
C LEU A 34 0.44 5.15 1.65
N ILE A 35 0.73 6.27 2.31
CA ILE A 35 1.32 6.26 3.65
C ILE A 35 0.24 6.39 4.71
N VAL A 36 0.24 5.47 5.68
CA VAL A 36 -0.71 5.47 6.77
C VAL A 36 -0.44 6.63 7.75
N PRO A 37 -1.48 7.34 8.24
CA PRO A 37 -1.32 8.38 9.24
C PRO A 37 -0.72 7.85 10.56
N PRO A 38 0.06 8.67 11.29
CA PRO A 38 0.66 8.26 12.57
C PRO A 38 -0.35 7.74 13.60
N ALA A 39 -1.59 8.26 13.57
CA ALA A 39 -2.66 7.85 14.47
C ALA A 39 -3.04 6.36 14.37
N ALA A 40 -2.83 5.73 13.20
CA ALA A 40 -3.10 4.30 13.00
C ALA A 40 -1.87 3.41 13.28
N SER A 41 -0.65 3.97 13.30
CA SER A 41 0.59 3.24 13.63
C SER A 41 0.59 2.73 15.07
N MET A 42 0.19 3.57 16.04
CA MET A 42 0.20 3.20 17.46
C MET A 42 -0.75 2.01 17.78
N PRO A 43 -2.00 1.96 17.27
CA PRO A 43 -2.83 0.76 17.38
C PRO A 43 -2.20 -0.49 16.74
N ALA A 44 -1.58 -0.37 15.56
CA ALA A 44 -0.94 -1.50 14.90
C ALA A 44 0.24 -2.06 15.71
N LEU A 45 1.08 -1.18 16.26
CA LEU A 45 2.15 -1.55 17.20
C LEU A 45 1.60 -2.30 18.41
N ARG A 46 0.50 -1.80 18.99
CA ARG A 46 -0.20 -2.49 20.10
C ARG A 46 -0.70 -3.86 19.66
N GLY A 47 -1.37 -3.95 18.51
CA GLY A 47 -1.87 -5.20 17.95
C GLY A 47 -0.77 -6.25 17.79
N LEU A 48 0.39 -5.84 17.26
CA LEU A 48 1.57 -6.71 17.13
C LEU A 48 2.10 -7.18 18.49
N ALA A 49 2.17 -6.30 19.48
CA ALA A 49 2.58 -6.67 20.83
C ALA A 49 1.60 -7.65 21.49
N LEU A 50 0.29 -7.41 21.35
CA LEU A 50 -0.75 -8.31 21.86
C LEU A 50 -0.72 -9.66 21.13
N HIS A 51 -0.56 -9.68 19.81
CA HIS A 51 -0.41 -10.90 19.03
C HIS A 51 0.79 -11.73 19.50
N ARG A 52 1.94 -11.10 19.76
CA ARG A 52 3.12 -11.80 20.27
C ARG A 52 2.88 -12.45 21.64
N LYS A 53 2.07 -11.83 22.49
CA LYS A 53 1.81 -12.31 23.87
C LYS A 53 0.66 -13.32 23.95
N PHE A 54 -0.43 -13.09 23.22
CA PHE A 54 -1.68 -13.84 23.34
C PHE A 54 -2.07 -14.61 22.07
N GLY A 55 -1.34 -14.41 20.97
CA GLY A 55 -1.68 -14.95 19.66
C GLY A 55 -2.87 -14.24 19.01
N GLY A 56 -3.47 -14.88 18.00
CA GLY A 56 -4.71 -14.43 17.36
C GLY A 56 -4.54 -13.30 16.34
N GLY A 57 -5.38 -13.30 15.30
CA GLY A 57 -5.27 -12.36 14.19
C GLY A 57 -4.43 -12.88 13.02
N LYS A 58 -4.44 -12.13 11.91
CA LYS A 58 -3.79 -12.46 10.63
C LYS A 58 -3.21 -11.17 10.03
N ASN A 59 -2.59 -11.27 8.84
CA ASN A 59 -2.04 -10.12 8.09
C ASN A 59 -0.94 -9.37 8.85
N LEU A 60 -0.01 -10.10 9.47
CA LEU A 60 1.07 -9.52 10.28
C LEU A 60 1.98 -8.59 9.48
N THR A 61 2.30 -8.95 8.23
CA THR A 61 3.13 -8.12 7.35
C THR A 61 2.49 -6.74 7.10
N LEU A 62 1.18 -6.72 6.85
CA LEU A 62 0.42 -5.47 6.68
C LEU A 62 0.41 -4.67 7.99
N ALA A 63 0.18 -5.33 9.13
CA ALA A 63 0.23 -4.68 10.43
C ALA A 63 1.62 -4.08 10.74
N GLU A 64 2.71 -4.75 10.36
CA GLU A 64 4.07 -4.24 10.48
C GLU A 64 4.31 -3.04 9.56
N ALA A 65 3.79 -3.06 8.34
CA ALA A 65 3.86 -1.94 7.41
C ALA A 65 3.09 -0.72 7.95
N ILE A 66 1.88 -0.92 8.48
CA ILE A 66 1.09 0.13 9.15
C ILE A 66 1.84 0.70 10.36
N ALA A 67 2.38 -0.17 11.21
CA ALA A 67 3.12 0.21 12.41
C ALA A 67 4.36 1.05 12.08
N GLN A 68 5.07 0.72 11.01
CA GLN A 68 6.29 1.42 10.57
C GLN A 68 6.00 2.57 9.60
N GLN A 69 4.73 2.83 9.28
CA GLN A 69 4.30 3.81 8.29
C GLN A 69 4.99 3.63 6.94
N LYS A 70 5.18 2.37 6.54
CA LYS A 70 5.68 2.03 5.21
C LYS A 70 4.62 2.37 4.15
N PRO A 71 5.06 2.69 2.91
CA PRO A 71 4.15 2.77 1.78
C PRO A 71 3.32 1.49 1.64
N LEU A 72 2.01 1.65 1.47
CA LEU A 72 1.08 0.58 1.18
C LEU A 72 0.64 0.67 -0.28
N ILE A 73 0.40 -0.50 -0.89
CA ILE A 73 -0.19 -0.61 -2.22
C ILE A 73 -1.71 -0.63 -2.14
N LEU A 74 -2.39 -0.43 -3.27
CA LEU A 74 -3.86 -0.42 -3.32
C LEU A 74 -4.48 -1.73 -2.82
N GLU A 75 -3.82 -2.87 -3.04
CA GLU A 75 -4.28 -4.18 -2.56
C GLU A 75 -4.30 -4.26 -1.03
N ASP A 76 -3.33 -3.64 -0.36
CA ASP A 76 -3.30 -3.55 1.10
C ASP A 76 -4.48 -2.71 1.62
N ILE A 77 -4.78 -1.59 0.96
CA ILE A 77 -5.94 -0.75 1.28
C ILE A 77 -7.25 -1.52 1.09
N ASN A 78 -7.38 -2.25 -0.01
CA ASN A 78 -8.54 -3.10 -0.26
C ASN A 78 -8.70 -4.14 0.85
N THR A 79 -7.60 -4.78 1.25
CA THR A 79 -7.59 -5.72 2.38
C THR A 79 -8.06 -5.07 3.68
N MET A 80 -7.63 -3.83 3.96
CA MET A 80 -8.10 -3.07 5.13
C MET A 80 -9.59 -2.77 5.07
N VAL A 81 -10.08 -2.25 3.94
CA VAL A 81 -11.50 -1.92 3.75
C VAL A 81 -12.37 -3.17 3.89
N ASP A 82 -12.02 -4.25 3.19
CA ASP A 82 -12.72 -5.53 3.27
C ASP A 82 -12.80 -6.06 4.70
N PHE A 83 -11.72 -5.94 5.45
CA PHE A 83 -11.70 -6.28 6.86
C PHE A 83 -12.72 -5.43 7.62
N PHE A 84 -12.65 -4.10 7.55
CA PHE A 84 -13.49 -3.21 8.36
C PHE A 84 -14.97 -3.18 7.98
N GLU A 85 -15.31 -3.54 6.75
CA GLU A 85 -16.71 -3.70 6.30
C GLU A 85 -17.34 -4.98 6.84
N LYS A 86 -16.59 -6.10 6.80
CA LYS A 86 -17.07 -7.42 7.25
C LYS A 86 -16.99 -7.56 8.77
N PHE A 87 -15.97 -6.96 9.38
CA PHE A 87 -15.68 -7.08 10.79
C PHE A 87 -16.46 -6.05 11.59
N LYS A 88 -17.49 -6.51 12.31
CA LYS A 88 -18.22 -5.69 13.29
C LYS A 88 -17.57 -5.85 14.65
N PRO A 89 -16.90 -4.81 15.20
CA PRO A 89 -16.31 -4.89 16.52
C PRO A 89 -17.41 -5.05 17.57
N ASP A 90 -17.37 -6.15 18.32
CA ASP A 90 -18.18 -6.31 19.52
C ASP A 90 -17.45 -5.61 20.67
N MET A 91 -17.66 -4.29 20.77
CA MET A 91 -16.98 -3.46 21.77
C MET A 91 -17.47 -3.72 23.20
N ASP A 92 -18.56 -4.46 23.35
CA ASP A 92 -19.14 -4.86 24.64
C ASP A 92 -18.56 -6.19 25.16
N ASP A 93 -17.74 -6.89 24.35
CA ASP A 93 -16.98 -8.06 24.79
C ASP A 93 -16.07 -7.68 25.99
N PRO A 94 -16.16 -8.38 27.14
CA PRO A 94 -15.35 -8.11 28.32
C PRO A 94 -13.83 -8.04 28.06
N GLY A 95 -13.33 -8.68 27.00
CA GLY A 95 -11.93 -8.66 26.60
C GLY A 95 -11.55 -7.54 25.63
N TRP A 96 -12.49 -6.75 25.12
CA TRP A 96 -12.26 -5.87 23.97
C TRP A 96 -11.23 -4.75 24.20
N TYR A 97 -10.97 -4.34 25.43
CA TYR A 97 -9.89 -3.38 25.74
C TYR A 97 -8.95 -3.88 26.84
N ASN A 98 -8.97 -5.18 27.16
CA ASN A 98 -8.21 -5.73 28.27
C ASN A 98 -6.75 -6.02 27.83
N PRO A 99 -5.72 -5.38 28.40
CA PRO A 99 -4.33 -5.63 28.04
C PRO A 99 -3.76 -6.94 28.61
N GLU A 100 -4.41 -7.52 29.63
CA GLU A 100 -4.00 -8.77 30.27
C GLU A 100 -4.72 -9.99 29.70
N ASN A 101 -5.92 -9.80 29.16
CA ASN A 101 -6.68 -10.84 28.49
C ASN A 101 -7.52 -10.24 27.34
N PRO A 102 -6.86 -9.78 26.26
CA PRO A 102 -7.55 -9.14 25.13
C PRO A 102 -8.42 -10.14 24.38
N SER A 103 -9.58 -9.70 23.90
CA SER A 103 -10.35 -10.49 22.96
C SER A 103 -9.60 -10.63 21.63
N VAL A 104 -9.79 -11.75 20.94
CA VAL A 104 -9.19 -11.96 19.61
C VAL A 104 -9.66 -10.89 18.62
N GLY A 105 -10.88 -10.39 18.79
CA GLY A 105 -11.43 -9.30 18.01
C GLY A 105 -10.64 -8.00 18.20
N TRP A 106 -10.28 -7.68 19.44
CA TRP A 106 -9.48 -6.50 19.74
C TRP A 106 -8.08 -6.54 19.13
N ILE A 107 -7.42 -7.70 19.19
CA ILE A 107 -6.10 -7.89 18.58
C ILE A 107 -6.19 -7.65 17.07
N ARG A 108 -7.16 -8.28 16.40
CA ARG A 108 -7.41 -8.11 14.95
C ARG A 108 -7.67 -6.65 14.58
N TRP A 109 -8.55 -5.99 15.33
CA TRP A 109 -8.88 -4.58 15.12
C TRP A 109 -7.66 -3.68 15.29
N SER A 110 -6.85 -3.94 16.32
CA SER A 110 -5.63 -3.19 16.60
C SER A 110 -4.58 -3.38 15.50
N LEU A 111 -4.37 -4.61 15.01
CA LEU A 111 -3.44 -4.92 13.92
C LEU A 111 -3.71 -4.09 12.65
N MET A 112 -4.98 -3.80 12.37
CA MET A 112 -5.39 -3.04 11.19
C MET A 112 -5.37 -1.51 11.42
N GLY A 113 -4.79 -1.03 12.51
CA GLY A 113 -4.68 0.40 12.82
C GLY A 113 -5.89 1.00 13.53
N GLY A 114 -6.81 0.16 14.01
CA GLY A 114 -7.98 0.57 14.79
C GLY A 114 -8.91 1.55 14.06
N GLN A 115 -9.53 2.46 14.80
CA GLN A 115 -10.49 3.41 14.23
C GLN A 115 -9.85 4.37 13.22
N SER A 116 -8.61 4.83 13.49
CA SER A 116 -7.87 5.69 12.57
C SER A 116 -7.51 4.96 11.28
N GLY A 117 -7.08 3.69 11.37
CA GLY A 117 -6.84 2.85 10.20
C GLY A 117 -8.10 2.65 9.37
N LYS A 118 -9.25 2.40 10.02
CA LYS A 118 -10.54 2.26 9.36
C LYS A 118 -10.95 3.50 8.56
N SER A 119 -10.96 4.67 9.21
CA SER A 119 -11.34 5.92 8.53
C SER A 119 -10.43 6.15 7.33
N TRP A 120 -9.13 6.08 7.56
CA TRP A 120 -8.14 6.34 6.53
C TRP A 120 -8.25 5.38 5.34
N SER A 121 -8.42 4.08 5.56
CA SER A 121 -8.49 3.12 4.44
C SER A 121 -9.74 3.34 3.58
N ILE A 122 -10.88 3.67 4.21
CA ILE A 122 -12.14 3.94 3.50
C ILE A 122 -12.02 5.24 2.70
N ASP A 123 -11.54 6.31 3.34
CA ASP A 123 -11.37 7.62 2.71
C ASP A 123 -10.37 7.53 1.54
N THR A 124 -9.25 6.83 1.73
CA THR A 124 -8.23 6.65 0.71
C THR A 124 -8.74 5.84 -0.47
N LYS A 125 -9.45 4.72 -0.23
CA LYS A 125 -10.06 3.93 -1.32
C LYS A 125 -11.01 4.78 -2.16
N LYS A 126 -11.85 5.58 -1.50
CA LYS A 126 -12.76 6.50 -2.18
C LYS A 126 -12.01 7.54 -3.02
N MET A 127 -10.98 8.18 -2.46
CA MET A 127 -10.17 9.15 -3.18
C MET A 127 -9.48 8.54 -4.41
N VAL A 128 -8.93 7.33 -4.28
CA VAL A 128 -8.32 6.62 -5.39
C VAL A 128 -9.38 6.33 -6.45
N GLU A 129 -10.50 5.71 -6.09
CA GLU A 129 -11.60 5.41 -7.04
C GLU A 129 -12.16 6.65 -7.75
N GLU A 130 -12.29 7.78 -7.05
CA GLU A 130 -12.70 9.05 -7.64
C GLU A 130 -11.63 9.57 -8.62
N GLY A 131 -10.35 9.46 -8.27
CA GLY A 131 -9.23 9.71 -9.18
C GLY A 131 -9.26 8.78 -10.40
N LEU A 132 -9.60 7.50 -10.24
CA LEU A 132 -9.69 6.54 -11.36
C LEU A 132 -10.87 6.83 -12.29
N LYS A 133 -11.95 7.40 -11.76
CA LYS A 133 -13.13 7.81 -12.55
C LYS A 133 -12.85 9.02 -13.43
N ASP A 134 -11.81 9.82 -13.13
CA ASP A 134 -11.29 10.78 -14.08
C ASP A 134 -10.68 10.02 -15.26
N LYS A 135 -11.42 9.98 -16.38
CA LYS A 135 -11.05 9.26 -17.61
C LYS A 135 -9.72 9.73 -18.24
N SER A 136 -9.14 10.79 -17.71
CA SER A 136 -7.78 11.26 -18.02
C SER A 136 -6.70 10.32 -17.45
N ILE A 137 -7.03 9.49 -16.45
CA ILE A 137 -6.12 8.58 -15.76
C ILE A 137 -6.29 7.17 -16.33
N LYS A 138 -5.36 6.75 -17.20
CA LYS A 138 -5.35 5.39 -17.78
C LYS A 138 -4.75 4.39 -16.78
N ILE A 139 -5.56 3.48 -16.25
CA ILE A 139 -5.09 2.27 -15.57
C ILE A 139 -5.36 1.08 -16.46
N LYS A 140 -4.30 0.35 -16.83
CA LYS A 140 -4.43 -0.96 -17.48
C LYS A 140 -4.50 -2.03 -16.39
N THR A 141 -5.63 -2.72 -16.33
CA THR A 141 -5.79 -3.96 -15.57
C THR A 141 -4.84 -5.01 -16.15
N LEU A 142 -4.03 -5.64 -15.29
CA LEU A 142 -3.17 -6.76 -15.65
C LEU A 142 -4.06 -8.01 -15.79
N GLU A 143 -4.14 -8.56 -17.00
CA GLU A 143 -4.66 -9.92 -17.26
C GLU A 143 -3.56 -10.97 -16.99
#